data_AF-A0A2X3BTD5-F1
#
_entry.id   AF-A0A2X3BTD5-F1
#
_cell.length_a   1.000
_cell.length_b   1.000
_cell.length_c   1.000
_cell.angle_alpha   90.00
_cell.angle_beta   90.00
_cell.angle_gamma   90.00
#
_symmetry.space_group_name_H-M   'P 1'
#
loop_
_entity.id
_entity.type
_entity.pdbx_description
1 polymer ?
#
loop_
_entity_poly.entity_id
_entity_poly.type
_entity_poly.pdbx_seq_one_letter_code
_entity_poly.pdbx_strand_id
1 'polypeptide(L)'
;MDKSKKEQQGIYNVTFGDEKVAPIFKDIEAIEDAVIEYITIYVKGWHNVRRDKGTGAEHIKLHLEKGSQGEISIEELVNIGKSLREFLKSFDEPFIDKNGAKVYEWQNDYRQTQRGGSLEYATIPFADVIIIFYSDRNLNKQMEFKNQKVEEYYQQKVLQKSPQDKKKIFSKNPKPT
;
A
#
# COMPACT_ATOMS: atom_id res chain seq x y z
N MET A 1 7.44 23.41 -5.04
CA MET A 1 7.69 22.04 -4.55
C MET A 1 6.87 21.09 -5.39
N ASP A 2 7.48 20.01 -5.89
CA ASP A 2 6.79 18.97 -6.68
C ASP A 2 5.62 18.37 -5.87
N LYS A 3 4.45 18.16 -6.51
CA LYS A 3 3.23 17.64 -5.85
C LYS A 3 3.51 16.30 -5.17
N SER A 4 4.29 15.43 -5.82
CA SER A 4 4.70 14.13 -5.29
C SER A 4 5.53 14.28 -4.00
N LYS A 5 6.49 15.21 -3.99
CA LYS A 5 7.31 15.50 -2.79
C LYS A 5 6.47 16.05 -1.63
N LYS A 6 5.45 16.87 -1.92
CA LYS A 6 4.55 17.41 -0.89
C LYS A 6 3.68 16.31 -0.28
N GLU A 7 3.16 15.38 -1.10
CA GLU A 7 2.44 14.20 -0.65
C GLU A 7 3.30 13.31 0.25
N GLN A 8 4.52 12.95 -0.21
CA GLN A 8 5.49 12.16 0.55
C GLN A 8 5.81 12.79 1.92
N GLN A 9 6.05 14.11 1.94
CA GLN A 9 6.32 14.84 3.18
C GLN A 9 5.12 14.82 4.13
N GLY A 10 3.89 14.95 3.62
CA GLY A 10 2.68 14.85 4.42
C GLY A 10 2.54 13.47 5.06
N ILE A 11 2.71 12.39 4.30
CA ILE A 11 2.66 11.01 4.83
C ILE A 11 3.72 10.82 5.92
N TYR A 12 4.94 11.32 5.69
CA TYR A 12 6.00 11.29 6.68
C TYR A 12 5.61 12.06 7.96
N ASN A 13 5.10 13.29 7.83
CA ASN A 13 4.71 14.12 8.96
C ASN A 13 3.54 13.55 9.76
N VAL A 14 2.61 12.85 9.11
CA VAL A 14 1.52 12.14 9.80
C VAL A 14 2.06 10.96 10.62
N THR A 15 3.09 10.28 10.11
CA THR A 15 3.67 9.09 10.76
C THR A 15 4.63 9.43 11.90
N PHE A 16 5.44 10.47 11.71
CA PHE A 16 6.56 10.80 12.61
C PHE A 16 6.44 12.17 13.28
N GLY A 17 5.51 13.01 12.85
CA GLY A 17 5.28 14.34 13.39
C GLY A 17 3.89 14.49 14.01
N ASP A 18 3.42 15.73 14.07
CA ASP A 18 2.17 16.11 14.74
C ASP A 18 0.97 16.25 13.79
N GLU A 19 1.17 16.03 12.49
CA GLU A 19 0.09 16.10 11.50
C GLU A 19 -0.89 14.94 11.70
N LYS A 20 -2.19 15.22 11.52
CA LYS A 20 -3.25 14.22 11.73
C LYS A 20 -3.63 13.47 10.48
N VAL A 21 -3.52 14.14 9.33
CA VAL A 21 -3.98 13.62 8.04
C VAL A 21 -3.09 14.14 6.92
N ALA A 22 -2.90 13.33 5.89
CA ALA A 22 -2.25 13.69 4.64
C ALA A 22 -3.12 13.23 3.47
N PRO A 23 -3.49 14.12 2.55
CA PRO A 23 -4.24 13.73 1.37
C PRO A 23 -3.36 12.95 0.37
N ILE A 24 -3.97 11.98 -0.32
CA ILE A 24 -3.37 11.27 -1.45
C ILE A 24 -4.12 11.63 -2.73
N PHE A 25 -3.38 12.15 -3.71
CA PHE A 25 -3.94 12.73 -4.92
C PHE A 25 -4.21 11.65 -5.98
N LYS A 26 -5.37 11.73 -6.66
CA LYS A 26 -5.51 11.12 -8.00
C LYS A 26 -4.68 11.94 -8.98
N ASP A 27 -3.90 11.29 -9.82
CA ASP A 27 -3.43 11.91 -11.07
C ASP A 27 -4.60 11.88 -12.06
N ILE A 28 -5.66 12.66 -11.81
CA ILE A 28 -6.62 12.99 -12.88
C ILE A 28 -5.96 14.14 -13.64
N GLU A 29 -5.45 13.85 -14.84
CA GLU A 29 -5.12 14.88 -15.81
C GLU A 29 -6.39 15.68 -16.07
N ALA A 30 -6.33 16.96 -15.69
CA ALA A 30 -7.42 17.91 -15.63
C ALA A 30 -8.39 17.84 -16.82
N ILE A 31 -9.67 17.62 -16.52
CA ILE A 31 -10.68 18.51 -17.09
C ILE A 31 -10.47 19.84 -16.37
N GLU A 32 -10.32 20.88 -17.19
CA GLU A 32 -9.89 22.24 -16.86
C GLU A 32 -10.60 22.80 -15.61
N ASP A 33 -9.80 23.48 -14.78
CA ASP A 33 -10.20 24.27 -13.62
C ASP A 33 -10.94 23.56 -12.46
N ALA A 34 -10.11 23.17 -11.49
CA ALA A 34 -10.40 23.11 -10.06
C ALA A 34 -11.41 22.07 -9.54
N VAL A 35 -11.07 20.78 -9.63
CA VAL A 35 -11.38 19.82 -8.56
C VAL A 35 -10.22 18.84 -8.40
N ILE A 36 -9.36 19.04 -7.39
CA ILE A 36 -8.53 17.96 -6.87
C ILE A 36 -9.46 17.07 -6.06
N GLU A 37 -10.01 16.03 -6.68
CA GLU A 37 -10.75 14.99 -5.98
C GLU A 37 -9.73 14.06 -5.31
N TYR A 38 -9.56 14.23 -4.00
CA TYR A 38 -8.80 13.26 -3.20
C TYR A 38 -9.58 11.94 -3.17
N ILE A 39 -8.98 10.80 -3.58
CA ILE A 39 -9.62 9.50 -3.30
C ILE A 39 -9.46 9.18 -1.83
N THR A 40 -8.26 9.40 -1.32
CA THR A 40 -7.79 8.67 -0.16
C THR A 40 -7.07 9.59 0.81
N ILE A 41 -7.35 9.43 2.09
CA ILE A 41 -6.71 10.16 3.18
C ILE A 41 -5.84 9.16 3.97
N TYR A 42 -4.56 9.50 4.10
CA TYR A 42 -3.68 8.85 5.06
C TYR A 42 -3.86 9.51 6.43
N VAL A 43 -4.20 8.74 7.47
CA VAL A 43 -4.53 9.27 8.79
C VAL A 43 -3.54 8.80 9.85
N LYS A 44 -3.33 9.61 10.89
CA LYS A 44 -2.47 9.25 12.02
C LYS A 44 -2.95 7.99 12.72
N GLY A 45 -4.26 7.84 12.89
CA GLY A 45 -4.87 6.65 13.48
C GLY A 45 -4.47 6.45 14.96
N TRP A 46 -4.39 5.20 15.40
CA TRP A 46 -4.06 4.83 16.78
C TRP A 46 -3.53 3.40 16.85
N HIS A 47 -2.81 3.06 17.92
CA HIS A 47 -2.46 1.68 18.24
C HIS A 47 -2.56 1.39 19.74
N ASN A 48 -3.15 0.24 20.08
CA ASN A 48 -3.23 -0.28 21.43
C ASN A 48 -2.26 -1.45 21.59
N VAL A 49 -1.13 -1.15 22.22
CA VAL A 49 -0.02 -2.09 22.46
C VAL A 49 -0.46 -3.35 23.21
N ARG A 50 -1.42 -3.24 24.14
CA ARG A 50 -1.86 -4.39 24.96
C ARG A 50 -2.69 -5.40 24.18
N ARG A 51 -3.41 -4.94 23.15
CA ARG A 51 -4.32 -5.77 22.36
C ARG A 51 -3.78 -6.09 20.98
N ASP A 52 -2.62 -5.52 20.63
CA ASP A 52 -2.04 -5.55 19.30
C ASP A 52 -3.07 -5.20 18.21
N LYS A 53 -3.76 -4.07 18.42
CA LYS A 53 -4.83 -3.59 17.54
C LYS A 53 -4.69 -2.11 17.30
N GLY A 54 -4.89 -1.67 16.07
CA GLY A 54 -4.82 -0.26 15.71
C GLY A 54 -5.24 0.00 14.27
N THR A 55 -5.19 1.26 13.89
CA THR A 55 -5.43 1.73 12.52
C THR A 55 -4.48 2.88 12.19
N GLY A 56 -4.32 3.18 10.89
CA GLY A 56 -3.60 4.34 10.40
C GLY A 56 -2.11 4.31 10.75
N ALA A 57 -1.47 5.47 10.69
CA ALA A 57 -0.02 5.62 10.83
C ALA A 57 0.56 5.02 12.11
N GLU A 58 -0.10 5.19 13.26
CA GLU A 58 0.38 4.65 14.55
C GLU A 58 0.43 3.12 14.54
N HIS A 59 -0.50 2.45 13.85
CA HIS A 59 -0.43 1.00 13.69
C HIS A 59 0.58 0.59 12.62
N ILE A 60 0.57 1.28 11.48
CA ILE A 60 1.47 1.01 10.35
C ILE A 60 2.94 1.18 10.75
N LYS A 61 3.23 2.08 11.70
CA LYS A 61 4.58 2.33 12.22
C LYS A 61 5.25 1.08 12.81
N LEU A 62 4.47 0.13 13.33
CA LEU A 62 5.01 -1.14 13.83
C LEU A 62 5.63 -1.97 12.71
N HIS A 63 5.10 -1.87 11.49
CA HIS A 63 5.68 -2.53 10.32
C HIS A 63 6.98 -1.84 9.84
N LEU A 64 7.35 -0.66 10.36
CA LEU A 64 8.64 -0.05 10.07
C LEU A 64 9.75 -0.58 10.99
N GLU A 65 9.40 -1.30 12.04
CA GLU A 65 10.37 -1.94 12.92
C GLU A 65 11.04 -3.11 12.20
N LYS A 66 12.38 -3.14 12.23
CA LYS A 66 13.16 -4.18 11.57
C LYS A 66 12.83 -5.55 12.18
N GLY A 67 12.49 -6.52 11.34
CA GLY A 67 12.09 -7.86 11.76
C GLY A 67 10.65 -7.96 12.25
N SER A 68 9.81 -6.94 12.06
CA SER A 68 8.38 -7.02 12.33
C SER A 68 7.64 -7.90 11.31
N GLN A 69 6.55 -8.53 11.72
CA GLN A 69 5.65 -9.18 10.76
C GLN A 69 5.02 -8.09 9.89
N GLY A 70 5.05 -8.26 8.57
CA GLY A 70 4.48 -7.29 7.66
C GLY A 70 5.42 -6.15 7.25
N GLU A 71 6.73 -6.30 7.52
CA GLU A 71 7.72 -5.22 7.49
C GLU A 71 7.68 -4.39 6.19
N ILE A 72 7.66 -3.07 6.32
CA ILE A 72 7.76 -2.10 5.23
C ILE A 72 8.96 -1.18 5.47
N SER A 73 9.48 -0.61 4.39
CA SER A 73 10.48 0.44 4.45
C SER A 73 9.83 1.81 4.52
N ILE A 74 10.58 2.81 4.98
CA ILE A 74 10.15 4.22 4.91
C ILE A 74 9.87 4.63 3.46
N GLU A 75 10.67 4.15 2.51
CA GLU A 75 10.47 4.42 1.09
C GLU A 75 9.12 3.88 0.59
N GLU A 76 8.75 2.66 0.98
CA GLU A 76 7.43 2.08 0.63
C GLU A 76 6.29 2.86 1.27
N LEU A 77 6.44 3.28 2.52
CA LEU A 77 5.45 4.08 3.24
C LEU A 77 5.18 5.42 2.54
N VAL A 78 6.22 6.22 2.30
CA VAL A 78 6.01 7.57 1.71
C VAL A 78 5.54 7.49 0.26
N ASN A 79 5.78 6.37 -0.42
CA ASN A 79 5.35 6.12 -1.79
C ASN A 79 3.98 5.43 -1.92
N ILE A 80 3.21 5.24 -0.83
CA ILE A 80 1.87 4.61 -0.92
C ILE A 80 1.00 5.32 -1.97
N GLY A 81 1.03 6.65 -2.02
CA GLY A 81 0.25 7.40 -3.02
C GLY A 81 0.64 7.07 -4.45
N LYS A 82 1.94 6.95 -4.74
CA LYS A 82 2.44 6.51 -6.05
C LYS A 82 1.96 5.08 -6.36
N SER A 83 2.10 4.15 -5.41
CA SER A 83 1.69 2.76 -5.60
C SER A 83 0.18 2.62 -5.87
N LEU A 84 -0.65 3.39 -5.17
CA LEU A 84 -2.09 3.44 -5.40
C LEU A 84 -2.42 3.96 -6.80
N ARG A 85 -1.76 5.02 -7.25
CA ARG A 85 -1.96 5.54 -8.62
C ARG A 85 -1.53 4.54 -9.69
N GLU A 86 -0.43 3.82 -9.49
CA GLU A 86 0.01 2.76 -10.40
C GLU A 86 -0.96 1.57 -10.43
N PHE A 87 -1.51 1.19 -9.28
CA PHE A 87 -2.57 0.18 -9.19
C PHE A 87 -3.81 0.63 -9.98
N LEU A 88 -4.30 1.84 -9.74
CA LEU A 88 -5.53 2.34 -10.37
C LEU A 88 -5.40 2.49 -11.88
N LYS A 89 -4.21 2.82 -12.39
CA LYS A 89 -3.92 2.79 -13.84
C LYS A 89 -4.09 1.40 -14.47
N SER A 90 -3.99 0.34 -13.68
CA SER A 90 -4.02 -1.05 -14.17
C SER A 90 -5.33 -1.77 -13.86
N PHE A 91 -6.05 -1.37 -12.81
CA PHE A 91 -7.19 -2.13 -12.27
C PHE A 91 -8.47 -1.34 -12.05
N ASP A 92 -8.47 -0.02 -12.29
CA ASP A 92 -9.57 0.96 -12.18
C ASP A 92 -10.26 1.06 -10.79
N GLU A 93 -10.46 -0.04 -10.07
CA GLU A 93 -11.15 -0.15 -8.79
C GLU A 93 -10.44 -1.13 -7.82
N PRO A 94 -10.57 -0.92 -6.49
CA PRO A 94 -10.10 -1.87 -5.49
C PRO A 94 -10.90 -3.17 -5.47
N PHE A 95 -10.33 -4.21 -4.87
CA PHE A 95 -11.11 -5.37 -4.44
C PHE A 95 -11.94 -5.01 -3.20
N ILE A 96 -13.23 -5.34 -3.22
CA ILE A 96 -14.10 -5.19 -2.05
C ILE A 96 -14.16 -6.53 -1.33
N ASP A 97 -13.68 -6.59 -0.10
CA ASP A 97 -13.73 -7.81 0.68
C ASP A 97 -15.13 -8.10 1.24
N LYS A 98 -15.29 -9.27 1.88
CA LYS A 98 -16.58 -9.71 2.44
C LYS A 98 -17.17 -8.76 3.49
N ASN A 99 -16.36 -7.88 4.07
CA ASN A 99 -16.78 -6.88 5.04
C ASN A 99 -16.90 -5.49 4.39
N GLY A 100 -16.87 -5.37 3.06
CA GLY A 100 -16.94 -4.09 2.38
C GLY A 100 -15.65 -3.26 2.43
N ALA A 101 -14.55 -3.81 2.95
CA ALA A 101 -13.27 -3.10 2.98
C ALA A 101 -12.67 -3.03 1.58
N LYS A 102 -12.18 -1.84 1.18
CA LYS A 102 -11.42 -1.67 -0.05
C LYS A 102 -10.00 -2.16 0.15
N VAL A 103 -9.56 -3.05 -0.73
CA VAL A 103 -8.26 -3.69 -0.70
C VAL A 103 -7.52 -3.42 -2.00
N TYR A 104 -6.34 -2.85 -1.86
CA TYR A 104 -5.40 -2.56 -2.95
C TYR A 104 -4.18 -3.46 -2.77
N GLU A 105 -3.84 -4.21 -3.81
CA GLU A 105 -2.75 -5.20 -3.76
C GLU A 105 -1.83 -5.03 -4.95
N TRP A 106 -0.52 -5.05 -4.71
CA TRP A 106 0.49 -4.96 -5.77
C TRP A 106 1.76 -5.69 -5.37
N GLN A 107 2.65 -5.94 -6.35
CA GLN A 107 4.01 -6.41 -6.08
C GLN A 107 4.99 -5.27 -6.30
N ASN A 108 5.94 -5.11 -5.36
CA ASN A 108 7.10 -4.26 -5.61
C ASN A 108 8.11 -4.97 -6.54
N ASP A 109 9.19 -4.28 -6.90
CA ASP A 109 10.24 -4.82 -7.78
C ASP A 109 10.93 -6.07 -7.22
N TYR A 110 10.87 -6.27 -5.89
CA TYR A 110 11.38 -7.43 -5.19
C TYR A 110 10.38 -8.59 -5.11
N ARG A 111 9.23 -8.48 -5.79
CA ARG A 111 8.11 -9.44 -5.79
C ARG A 111 7.46 -9.66 -4.42
N GLN A 112 7.66 -8.72 -3.50
CA GLN A 112 6.93 -8.72 -2.25
C GLN A 112 5.54 -8.18 -2.53
N THR A 113 4.53 -8.95 -2.14
CA THR A 113 3.15 -8.49 -2.20
C THR A 113 2.97 -7.43 -1.10
N GLN A 114 2.31 -6.33 -1.44
CA GLN A 114 1.93 -5.28 -0.52
C GLN A 114 0.42 -5.14 -0.56
N ARG A 115 -0.16 -4.83 0.61
CA ARG A 115 -1.59 -4.62 0.74
C ARG A 115 -1.85 -3.32 1.48
N GLY A 116 -2.56 -2.42 0.82
CA GLY A 116 -3.19 -1.24 1.43
C GLY A 116 -4.69 -1.45 1.54
N GLY A 117 -5.34 -0.82 2.52
CA GLY A 117 -6.80 -0.92 2.61
C GLY A 117 -7.48 0.03 3.57
N SER A 118 -8.81 0.09 3.42
CA SER A 118 -9.73 0.85 4.28
C SER A 118 -10.52 -0.07 5.24
N LEU A 119 -11.25 0.53 6.19
CA LEU A 119 -12.29 -0.15 6.95
C LEU A 119 -13.66 0.15 6.33
N GLU A 120 -14.61 -0.77 6.49
CA GLU A 120 -16.04 -0.62 6.13
C GLU A 120 -16.66 0.71 6.61
N TYR A 121 -16.23 1.22 7.78
CA TYR A 121 -16.84 2.36 8.47
C TYR A 121 -16.06 3.67 8.39
N ALA A 122 -15.25 3.89 7.35
CA ALA A 122 -14.73 5.22 7.10
C ALA A 122 -15.92 6.16 6.77
N THR A 123 -16.48 6.79 7.79
CA THR A 123 -17.67 7.67 7.75
C THR A 123 -17.42 8.98 7.00
N ILE A 124 -16.40 9.04 6.14
CA ILE A 124 -16.07 10.21 5.34
C ILE A 124 -16.69 9.99 3.96
N PRO A 125 -17.84 10.63 3.66
CA PRO A 125 -18.65 10.33 2.47
C PRO A 125 -17.97 10.64 1.13
N PHE A 126 -16.77 11.24 1.14
CA PHE A 126 -16.06 11.68 -0.06
C PHE A 126 -14.60 11.23 -0.11
N ALA A 127 -14.11 10.41 0.84
CA ALA A 127 -12.73 9.93 0.81
C ALA A 127 -12.57 8.57 1.52
N ASP A 128 -11.89 7.65 0.84
CA ASP A 128 -11.34 6.43 1.42
C ASP A 128 -10.26 6.77 2.44
N VAL A 129 -10.07 5.93 3.45
CA VAL A 129 -9.07 6.14 4.50
C VAL A 129 -8.07 4.99 4.50
N ILE A 130 -6.77 5.29 4.44
CA ILE A 130 -5.72 4.28 4.63
C ILE A 130 -5.62 3.97 6.11
N ILE A 131 -6.00 2.75 6.46
CA ILE A 131 -5.90 2.27 7.84
C ILE A 131 -4.91 1.12 8.02
N ILE A 132 -4.59 0.40 6.94
CA ILE A 132 -3.65 -0.73 6.95
C ILE A 132 -2.70 -0.60 5.77
N PHE A 133 -1.43 -0.89 6.02
CA PHE A 133 -0.41 -1.05 4.99
C PHE A 133 0.70 -1.96 5.49
N TYR A 134 0.92 -3.07 4.80
CA TYR A 134 1.96 -4.04 5.13
C TYR A 134 2.42 -4.81 3.89
N SER A 135 3.61 -5.38 3.97
CA SER A 135 4.20 -6.25 2.95
C SER A 135 4.19 -7.70 3.41
N ASP A 136 4.39 -8.66 2.51
CA ASP A 136 4.73 -10.03 2.89
C ASP A 136 6.21 -10.21 3.27
N ARG A 137 6.99 -9.12 3.29
CA ARG A 137 8.33 -9.11 3.86
C ARG A 137 8.28 -9.63 5.30
N ASN A 138 9.23 -10.50 5.61
CA ASN A 138 9.40 -11.10 6.92
C ASN A 138 8.17 -11.88 7.43
N LEU A 139 7.28 -12.30 6.51
CA LEU A 139 6.27 -13.32 6.80
C LEU A 139 6.81 -14.72 6.50
N ASN A 140 6.32 -15.72 7.23
CA ASN A 140 6.69 -17.12 7.01
C ASN A 140 6.18 -17.68 5.66
N LYS A 141 5.20 -17.01 5.04
CA LYS A 141 4.62 -17.36 3.74
C LYS A 141 4.34 -16.09 2.94
N GLN A 142 4.51 -16.18 1.63
CA GLN A 142 4.12 -15.12 0.71
C GLN A 142 2.62 -14.86 0.84
N MET A 143 2.19 -13.59 0.74
CA MET A 143 0.76 -13.28 0.72
C MET A 143 0.12 -13.70 -0.60
N GLU A 144 -1.03 -14.33 -0.47
CA GLU A 144 -1.95 -14.57 -1.58
C GLU A 144 -2.74 -13.30 -1.88
N PHE A 145 -2.93 -13.02 -3.17
CA PHE A 145 -3.81 -11.95 -3.63
C PHE A 145 -5.26 -12.31 -3.32
N LYS A 146 -6.02 -11.34 -2.83
CA LYS A 146 -7.48 -11.48 -2.71
C LYS A 146 -8.16 -11.22 -4.05
N ASN A 147 -7.58 -10.36 -4.88
CA ASN A 147 -8.09 -10.07 -6.22
C ASN A 147 -7.46 -11.00 -7.28
N GLN A 148 -8.25 -11.91 -7.83
CA GLN A 148 -7.80 -12.84 -8.86
C GLN A 148 -7.25 -12.13 -10.11
N LYS A 149 -7.82 -10.98 -10.53
CA LYS A 149 -7.30 -10.22 -11.68
C LYS A 149 -5.88 -9.70 -11.43
N VAL A 150 -5.60 -9.30 -10.20
CA VAL A 150 -4.27 -8.82 -9.79
C VAL A 150 -3.29 -9.98 -9.77
N GLU A 151 -3.72 -11.14 -9.24
CA GLU A 151 -2.91 -12.35 -9.27
C GLU A 151 -2.50 -12.73 -10.70
N GLU A 152 -3.48 -12.84 -11.60
CA GLU A 152 -3.27 -13.19 -13.01
C GLU A 152 -2.33 -12.20 -13.71
N TYR A 153 -2.50 -10.90 -13.46
CA TYR A 153 -1.62 -9.85 -14.00
C TYR A 153 -0.16 -10.05 -13.59
N TYR A 154 0.12 -10.31 -12.32
CA TYR A 154 1.49 -10.51 -11.85
C TYR A 154 2.08 -11.84 -12.29
N GLN A 155 1.26 -12.90 -12.40
CA GLN A 155 1.69 -14.17 -12.99
C GLN A 155 2.13 -13.98 -14.46
N GLN A 156 1.33 -13.27 -15.26
CA GLN A 156 1.67 -12.97 -16.67
C GLN A 156 2.93 -12.11 -16.79
N LYS A 157 3.09 -11.08 -15.94
CA LYS A 157 4.31 -10.26 -15.90
C LYS A 157 5.57 -11.08 -15.65
N VAL A 158 5.50 -12.12 -14.81
CA VAL A 158 6.64 -13.04 -14.59
C VAL A 158 6.92 -13.90 -15.82
N LEU A 159 5.89 -14.37 -16.50
CA LEU A 159 6.02 -15.21 -17.71
C LEU A 159 6.65 -14.44 -18.88
N GLN A 160 6.38 -13.13 -18.99
CA GLN A 160 6.90 -12.26 -20.04
C GLN A 160 8.36 -11.81 -19.84
N LYS A 161 8.98 -12.04 -18.68
CA LYS A 161 10.40 -11.71 -18.43
C LYS A 161 11.37 -12.67 -19.15
N SER A 162 12.56 -12.18 -19.50
CA SER A 162 13.56 -12.95 -20.26
C SER A 162 14.06 -14.18 -19.48
N PRO A 163 14.56 -15.24 -20.14
CA PRO A 163 15.08 -16.43 -19.47
C PRO A 163 16.24 -16.17 -18.50
N GLN A 164 17.03 -15.10 -18.72
CA GLN A 164 18.10 -14.71 -17.81
C GLN A 164 17.56 -14.08 -16.52
N ASP A 165 16.46 -13.33 -16.61
CA ASP A 165 15.77 -12.77 -15.45
C ASP A 165 15.08 -13.88 -14.63
N LYS A 166 14.53 -14.89 -15.31
CA LYS A 166 13.96 -16.10 -14.67
C LYS A 166 14.98 -16.87 -13.82
N LYS A 167 16.25 -16.98 -14.24
CA LYS A 167 17.30 -17.68 -13.48
C LYS A 167 17.71 -16.97 -12.18
N LYS A 168 17.76 -15.63 -12.15
CA LYS A 168 17.98 -14.88 -10.90
C LYS A 168 16.82 -15.06 -9.92
N ILE A 169 15.59 -15.20 -10.44
CA ILE A 169 14.36 -15.33 -9.66
C ILE A 169 14.31 -16.64 -8.85
N PHE A 170 14.75 -17.78 -9.39
CA PHE A 170 14.73 -19.07 -8.68
C PHE A 170 15.92 -19.27 -7.72
N SER A 171 16.96 -18.42 -7.78
CA SER A 171 18.14 -18.54 -6.91
C SER A 171 18.00 -17.84 -5.55
N LYS A 172 16.95 -17.03 -5.35
CA LYS A 172 16.79 -16.16 -4.16
C LYS A 172 15.82 -16.68 -3.10
N ASN A 173 15.35 -17.93 -3.19
CA ASN A 173 14.70 -18.59 -2.05
C ASN A 173 15.79 -19.33 -1.24
N PRO A 174 16.38 -18.74 -0.19
CA PRO A 174 17.17 -19.54 0.72
C PRO A 174 16.23 -20.60 1.32
N LYS A 175 16.63 -21.87 1.21
CA LYS A 175 16.06 -22.92 2.05
C LYS A 175 16.22 -22.47 3.51
N PRO A 176 15.19 -22.57 4.36
CA PRO A 176 15.39 -22.39 5.79
C PRO A 176 16.39 -23.45 6.26
N THR A 177 17.54 -22.99 6.77
CA THR A 177 18.47 -23.78 7.59
C THR A 177 18.02 -23.77 9.03
#